data_AF-A0A846BPD0-F1
#
_entry.id   AF-A0A846BPD0-F1
#
_cell.length_a   1.000
_cell.length_b   1.000
_cell.length_c   1.000
_cell.angle_alpha   90.00
_cell.angle_beta   90.00
_cell.angle_gamma   90.00
#
_symmetry.space_group_name_H-M   'P 1'
#
loop_
_entity.id
_entity.type
_entity.pdbx_description
1 polymer ?
#
loop_
_entity_poly.entity_id
_entity_poly.type
_entity_poly.pdbx_seq_one_letter_code
_entity_poly.pdbx_strand_id
1 'polypeptide(L)' 'MLVILADEQLLSPAQVCQGCLLADKSGQPRWRQGRLGCGHVVSKPAPKQPEQYECEMGFRIAHVE' A
#
# COMPACT_ATOMS: atom_id res chain seq x y z
N MET A 1 1.41 2.89 -9.62
CA MET A 1 2.24 1.89 -8.92
C MET A 1 2.06 2.00 -7.40
N LEU A 2 2.01 0.88 -6.67
CA LEU A 2 1.99 0.90 -5.20
C LEU A 2 3.40 0.81 -4.63
N VAL A 3 3.67 1.55 -3.56
CA VAL A 3 4.93 1.50 -2.79
C VAL A 3 4.64 1.48 -1.30
N ILE A 4 5.39 0.68 -0.54
CA ILE A 4 5.36 0.73 0.93
C ILE A 4 6.26 1.87 1.38
N LEU A 5 5.75 2.75 2.23
CA LEU A 5 6.51 3.81 2.87
C LEU A 5 7.12 3.26 4.15
N ALA A 6 8.44 3.18 4.20
CA ALA A 6 9.21 2.94 5.41
C ALA A 6 10.09 4.18 5.68
N ASP A 7 10.45 4.43 6.94
CA ASP A 7 11.10 5.64 7.45
C ASP A 7 11.80 6.52 6.39
N GLU A 8 12.88 6.02 5.78
CA GLU A 8 13.61 6.72 4.72
C GLU A 8 13.67 5.94 3.39
N GLN A 9 12.82 4.94 3.21
CA GLN A 9 12.90 4.01 2.09
C GLN A 9 11.52 3.73 1.47
N LEU A 10 11.53 3.60 0.14
CA LEU A 10 10.38 3.09 -0.62
C LEU A 10 10.63 1.62 -0.93
N LEU A 11 9.75 0.74 -0.46
CA LEU A 11 9.87 -0.69 -0.67
C LEU A 11 8.84 -1.19 -1.67
N SER A 12 9.26 -2.16 -2.49
CA SER A 12 8.36 -2.85 -3.41
C SER A 12 7.34 -3.67 -2.62
N PRO A 13 6.02 -3.50 -2.89
CA PRO A 13 5.00 -4.25 -2.20
C PRO A 13 4.93 -5.71 -2.67
N ALA A 14 5.73 -6.10 -3.67
CA ALA A 14 5.87 -7.48 -4.14
C ALA A 14 6.86 -8.32 -3.30
N GLN A 15 7.63 -7.70 -2.39
CA GLN A 15 8.64 -8.38 -1.56
C GLN A 15 8.16 -8.59 -0.11
N VAL A 16 6.87 -8.82 0.09
CA VAL A 16 6.30 -9.08 1.42
C VAL A 16 6.26 -10.58 1.74
N CYS A 17 6.23 -10.93 3.02
CA CYS A 17 6.13 -12.32 3.45
C CYS A 17 4.77 -12.94 3.07
N GLN A 18 4.68 -14.27 2.97
CA GLN A 18 3.44 -14.97 2.63
C GLN A 18 2.27 -14.71 3.60
N GLY A 19 2.55 -14.32 4.84
CA GLY A 19 1.54 -13.96 5.84
C GLY A 19 1.05 -12.51 5.77
N CYS A 20 1.58 -11.70 4.86
CA CYS A 20 1.23 -10.28 4.78
C CYS A 20 -0.19 -10.09 4.24
N LEU A 21 -1.02 -9.29 4.92
CA LEU A 21 -2.38 -8.98 4.47
C LEU A 21 -2.40 -8.18 3.17
N LEU A 22 -1.32 -7.46 2.87
CA LEU A 22 -1.13 -6.73 1.60
C LEU A 22 -1.13 -7.67 0.39
N ALA A 23 -0.53 -8.86 0.51
CA ALA A 23 -0.33 -9.76 -0.61
C ALA A 23 -1.51 -10.73 -0.81
N ASP A 24 -1.86 -10.96 -2.07
CA ASP A 24 -2.71 -12.06 -2.50
C ASP A 24 -1.92 -13.38 -2.59
N LYS A 25 -2.57 -14.44 -3.08
CA LYS A 25 -1.95 -15.77 -3.23
C LYS A 25 -0.75 -15.80 -4.19
N SER A 26 -0.60 -14.79 -5.04
CA SER A 26 0.53 -14.64 -5.97
C SER A 26 1.64 -13.73 -5.42
N GLY A 27 1.49 -13.19 -4.21
CA GLY A 27 2.43 -12.22 -3.64
C GLY A 27 2.17 -10.78 -4.09
N GLN A 28 1.10 -10.52 -4.85
CA GLN A 28 0.79 -9.19 -5.37
C GLN A 28 -0.14 -8.42 -4.44
N PRO A 29 -0.07 -7.08 -4.41
CA PRO A 29 -0.98 -6.27 -3.62
C PRO A 29 -2.45 -6.59 -3.93
N ARG A 30 -3.28 -6.70 -2.89
CA ARG A 30 -4.74 -6.90 -3.01
C ARG A 30 -5.45 -5.62 -3.49
N TRP A 31 -4.97 -5.03 -4.58
CA TRP A 31 -5.53 -3.84 -5.19
C TRP A 31 -6.69 -4.21 -6.11
N ARG A 32 -7.89 -3.73 -5.78
CA ARG A 32 -9.10 -4.00 -6.56
C ARG A 32 -9.99 -2.77 -6.58
N GLN A 33 -10.52 -2.43 -7.75
CA GLN A 33 -11.47 -1.31 -7.91
C GLN A 33 -10.95 0.03 -7.36
N GLY A 34 -9.64 0.30 -7.51
CA GLY A 34 -9.03 1.53 -7.01
C GLY A 34 -8.87 1.60 -5.50
N ARG A 35 -8.93 0.46 -4.79
CA ARG A 35 -8.78 0.39 -3.34
C ARG A 35 -7.82 -0.73 -2.92
N LEU A 36 -7.15 -0.49 -1.81
CA LEU A 36 -6.33 -1.49 -1.14
C LEU A 36 -7.20 -2.40 -0.27
N GLY A 37 -7.22 -3.70 -0.55
CA GLY A 37 -8.08 -4.65 0.16
C GLY A 37 -7.73 -4.89 1.63
N CYS A 38 -6.48 -4.65 2.04
CA CYS A 38 -6.05 -4.83 3.44
C CYS A 38 -6.12 -3.55 4.27
N GLY A 39 -6.67 -2.46 3.75
CA GLY A 39 -6.51 -1.16 4.38
C GLY A 39 -7.55 -0.14 3.98
N HIS A 40 -7.40 1.06 4.55
CA HIS A 40 -8.25 2.19 4.23
C HIS A 40 -7.43 3.37 3.74
N VAL A 41 -8.08 4.28 3.02
CA VAL A 41 -7.49 5.55 2.62
C VAL A 41 -7.18 6.36 3.88
N VAL A 42 -5.99 6.93 3.95
CA VAL A 42 -5.66 7.90 4.99
C VAL A 42 -5.83 9.27 4.36
N SER A 43 -6.98 9.88 4.66
CA SER A 43 -7.43 11.27 4.42
C SER A 43 -6.68 12.14 3.37
N LYS A 44 -7.48 12.82 2.54
CA LYS A 44 -7.10 13.59 1.33
C LYS A 44 -5.67 14.12 1.32
N PRO A 45 -4.81 13.63 0.40
CA PRO A 45 -3.50 14.22 0.19
C PRO A 45 -3.62 15.73 -0.10
N ALA A 46 -2.67 16.52 0.38
CA ALA A 46 -2.50 17.89 -0.09
C ALA A 46 -2.41 17.89 -1.64
N PRO A 47 -2.79 18.98 -2.32
CA PRO A 47 -2.66 19.03 -3.78
C PRO A 47 -1.23 18.67 -4.16
N LYS A 48 -1.05 17.59 -4.95
CA LYS A 48 0.22 16.96 -5.38
C LYS A 48 0.78 15.81 -4.53
N GLN A 49 0.14 15.41 -3.43
CA GLN A 49 0.55 14.18 -2.73
C GLN A 49 -0.19 12.96 -3.31
N PRO A 50 0.48 11.79 -3.41
CA PRO A 50 -0.18 10.55 -3.82
C PRO A 50 -1.24 10.15 -2.80
N GLU A 51 -2.25 9.40 -3.25
CA GLU A 51 -3.17 8.76 -2.32
C GLU A 51 -2.42 7.79 -1.42
N GLN A 52 -2.70 7.89 -0.11
CA GLN A 52 -2.08 7.03 0.89
C GLN A 52 -3.12 6.13 1.54
N TYR A 53 -2.65 4.97 1.93
CA TYR A 53 -3.41 3.90 2.52
C TYR A 53 -2.69 3.41 3.78
N GLU A 54 -3.46 2.98 4.77
CA GLU A 54 -2.97 2.29 5.96
C GLU A 54 -3.52 0.87 5.93
N CYS A 55 -2.62 -0.10 5.82
CA CYS A 55 -2.97 -1.51 5.88
C CYS A 55 -3.22 -1.89 7.34
N GLU A 56 -4.07 -2.89 7.59
CA GLU A 56 -4.42 -3.42 8.92
C GLU A 56 -3.19 -3.85 9.74
N MET A 57 -2.07 -4.17 9.08
CA MET A 57 -0.79 -4.47 9.73
C MET A 57 0.01 -3.23 10.18
N GLY A 58 -0.52 -2.01 9.98
CA GLY A 58 0.12 -0.74 10.35
C GLY A 58 1.05 -0.14 9.29
N PHE A 59 1.23 -0.79 8.13
CA PHE A 59 2.06 -0.26 7.06
C PHE A 59 1.38 0.89 6.31
N ARG A 60 2.16 1.92 5.97
CA ARG A 60 1.76 2.98 5.04
C ARG A 60 2.09 2.62 3.60
N ILE A 61 1.14 2.84 2.71
CA ILE A 61 1.26 2.52 1.29
C ILE A 61 0.82 3.73 0.48
N ALA A 62 1.59 4.10 -0.53
CA ALA A 62 1.23 5.17 -1.46
C ALA A 62 0.93 4.60 -2.85
N HIS A 63 -0.07 5.19 -3.51
CA HIS A 63 -0.32 4.98 -4.93
C HIS A 63 0.31 6.13 -5.73
N VAL A 64 1.49 5.88 -6.30
CA VAL A 64 2.29 6.84 -7.07
C VAL A 64 2.15 6.58 -8.57
N GLU A 65 2.15 7.60 -9.40
CA GLU A 65 2.19 7.47 -10.87
C GLU A 65 3.60 7.21 -11.38
#